data_AF-A0A6J4LUN0-F1
#
_entry.id   AF-A0A6J4LUN0-F1
#
_cell.length_a   1.000
_cell.length_b   1.000
_cell.length_c   1.000
_cell.angle_alpha   90.00
_cell.angle_beta   90.00
_cell.angle_gamma   90.00
#
_symmetry.space_group_name_H-M   'P 1'
#
loop_
_entity.id
_entity.type
_entity.pdbx_description
1 polymer ?
#
loop_
_entity_poly.entity_id
_entity_poly.type
_entity_poly.pdbx_seq_one_letter_code
_entity_poly.pdbx_strand_id
1 'polypeptide(L)'
;MKTYPGEGYVPRGRRATFEPDYGRRGVLWVHGAFEPATGEAAFVLTAHRDSASHIRLLEHVLTAFPSERWLLIEDNLSAHHSRDTRAALVAWPEVTLQFLPKYAAWLNLIEPWWKVLRSLALKGRRFETIAELEAALRSALAYWNAHRHPYRWRKCPQHQPAPALPT
;
A
#
# COMPACT_ATOMS: atom_id res chain seq x y z
N MET A 1 -4.74 3.33 33.35
CA MET A 1 -3.75 4.05 32.52
C MET A 1 -3.08 3.04 31.58
N LYS A 2 -3.22 3.17 30.26
CA LYS A 2 -2.54 2.28 29.30
C LYS A 2 -1.05 2.65 29.26
N THR A 3 -0.20 1.85 29.90
CA THR A 3 1.27 2.02 29.87
C THR A 3 1.86 1.34 28.65
N TYR A 4 2.53 2.13 27.80
CA TYR A 4 3.30 1.64 26.66
C TYR A 4 4.75 1.38 27.06
N PRO A 5 5.45 0.43 26.42
CA PRO A 5 6.86 0.17 26.69
C PRO A 5 7.67 1.44 26.39
N GLY A 6 8.47 1.90 27.35
CA GLY A 6 9.34 3.05 27.21
C GLY A 6 10.60 2.79 26.38
N GLU A 7 11.27 3.86 25.96
CA GLU A 7 12.36 3.86 24.96
C GLU A 7 13.70 3.30 25.47
N GLY A 8 13.86 3.10 26.78
CA GLY A 8 15.13 2.73 27.40
C GLY A 8 15.05 1.49 28.28
N TYR A 9 16.19 0.82 28.43
CA TYR A 9 16.36 -0.18 29.47
C TYR A 9 16.24 0.49 30.84
N VAL A 10 15.46 -0.11 31.74
CA VAL A 10 15.41 0.28 33.15
C VAL A 10 15.85 -0.90 34.03
N PRO A 11 16.54 -0.64 35.15
CA PRO A 11 16.95 -1.68 36.08
C PRO A 11 15.78 -2.56 36.54
N ARG A 12 16.10 -3.81 36.89
CA ARG A 12 15.16 -4.80 37.40
C ARG A 12 14.32 -4.22 38.55
N GLY A 13 13.00 -4.34 38.44
CA GLY A 13 12.04 -3.81 39.42
C GLY A 13 11.37 -2.49 39.00
N ARG A 14 11.77 -1.89 37.86
CA ARG A 14 11.05 -0.78 37.23
C ARG A 14 10.58 -1.19 35.83
N ARG A 15 9.49 -0.57 35.35
CA ARG A 15 9.02 -0.70 33.97
C ARG A 15 9.29 0.61 33.25
N ALA A 16 9.92 0.56 32.08
CA ALA A 16 10.03 1.74 31.23
C ALA A 16 8.60 2.11 30.80
N THR A 17 8.13 3.27 31.23
CA THR A 17 6.80 3.80 30.92
C THR A 17 6.94 5.00 30.00
N PHE A 18 6.11 5.05 28.96
CA PHE A 18 5.97 6.19 28.08
C PHE A 18 4.58 6.81 28.26
N GLU A 19 4.52 8.14 28.36
CA GLU A 19 3.25 8.87 28.27
C GLU A 19 2.86 9.06 26.80
N PRO A 20 1.70 8.54 26.37
CA PRO A 20 1.27 8.65 24.98
C PRO A 20 0.98 10.11 24.60
N ASP A 21 1.70 10.61 23.61
CA ASP A 21 1.39 11.86 22.92
C ASP A 21 0.33 11.61 21.84
N TYR A 22 -0.85 12.21 22.02
CA TYR A 22 -1.97 12.10 21.08
C TYR A 22 -2.04 13.26 20.07
N GLY A 23 -1.03 14.12 20.02
CA GLY A 23 -0.96 15.26 19.11
C GLY A 23 -0.84 14.81 17.65
N ARG A 24 -1.76 15.30 16.80
CA ARG A 24 -1.71 15.08 15.35
C ARG A 24 -0.73 16.05 14.70
N ARG A 25 0.31 15.53 14.06
CA ARG A 25 1.40 16.31 13.42
C ARG A 25 1.31 16.30 11.89
N GLY A 26 0.07 16.34 11.40
CA GLY A 26 -0.27 16.26 9.97
C GLY A 26 -0.77 14.88 9.54
N VAL A 27 -1.11 14.78 8.26
CA VAL A 27 -1.60 13.57 7.59
C VAL A 27 -0.86 13.42 6.27
N LEU A 28 -0.46 12.19 5.96
CA LEU A 28 0.18 11.81 4.71
C LEU A 28 -0.54 10.58 4.15
N TRP A 29 -0.87 10.61 2.86
CA TRP A 29 -1.43 9.47 2.16
C TRP A 29 -0.35 8.77 1.36
N VAL A 30 -0.37 7.43 1.40
CA VAL A 30 0.51 6.58 0.62
C VAL A 30 -0.36 5.82 -0.38
N HIS A 31 -0.13 6.07 -1.67
CA HIS A 31 -0.76 5.32 -2.76
C HIS A 31 0.30 4.37 -3.31
N GLY A 32 0.05 3.07 -3.30
CA GLY A 32 1.06 2.07 -3.61
C GLY A 32 0.61 1.03 -4.61
N ALA A 33 1.59 0.50 -5.33
CA ALA A 33 1.47 -0.62 -6.25
C ALA A 33 2.47 -1.71 -5.87
N PHE A 34 2.13 -2.95 -6.17
CA PHE A 34 2.90 -4.12 -5.79
C PHE A 34 2.79 -5.19 -6.86
N GLU A 35 3.92 -5.67 -7.36
CA GLU A 35 4.01 -6.73 -8.34
C GLU A 35 4.24 -8.07 -7.62
N PRO A 36 3.24 -8.98 -7.55
CA PRO A 36 3.37 -10.19 -6.76
C PRO A 36 4.41 -11.18 -7.30
N ALA A 37 4.67 -11.16 -8.60
CA ALA A 37 5.59 -12.09 -9.26
C ALA A 37 7.05 -11.89 -8.82
N THR A 38 7.44 -10.65 -8.54
CA THR A 38 8.81 -10.26 -8.13
C THR A 38 8.88 -9.84 -6.67
N GLY A 39 7.75 -9.39 -6.11
CA GLY A 39 7.67 -8.71 -4.83
C GLY A 39 8.07 -7.24 -4.89
N GLU A 40 8.28 -6.68 -6.09
CA GLU A 40 8.62 -5.27 -6.25
C GLU A 40 7.44 -4.38 -5.88
N ALA A 41 7.74 -3.27 -5.22
CA ALA A 41 6.74 -2.32 -4.79
C ALA A 41 7.12 -0.90 -5.19
N ALA A 42 6.12 -0.05 -5.36
CA ALA A 42 6.29 1.37 -5.58
C ALA A 42 5.19 2.13 -4.86
N PHE A 43 5.44 3.39 -4.50
CA PHE A 43 4.40 4.27 -3.99
C PHE A 43 4.65 5.72 -4.36
N VAL A 44 3.58 6.52 -4.32
CA VAL A 44 3.64 7.97 -4.26
C VAL A 44 3.07 8.47 -2.93
N LEU A 45 3.65 9.56 -2.43
CA LEU A 45 3.20 10.23 -1.20
C LEU A 45 2.43 11.48 -1.59
N THR A 46 1.26 11.68 -0.99
CA THR A 46 0.37 12.78 -1.33
C THR A 46 -0.32 13.37 -0.09
N ALA A 47 -0.72 14.63 -0.19
CA ALA A 47 -1.52 15.29 0.86
C ALA A 47 -2.99 14.85 0.83
N HIS A 48 -3.46 14.25 -0.27
CA HIS A 48 -4.85 13.92 -0.52
C HIS A 48 -5.07 12.47 -0.95
N ARG A 49 -6.30 11.98 -0.76
CA ARG A 49 -6.76 10.68 -1.26
C ARG A 49 -7.85 10.90 -2.31
N ASP A 50 -7.41 11.25 -3.52
CA ASP A 50 -8.26 11.66 -4.63
C ASP A 50 -7.79 11.06 -5.97
N SER A 51 -8.53 11.33 -7.03
CA SER A 51 -8.25 10.84 -8.38
C SER A 51 -6.91 11.33 -8.92
N ALA A 52 -6.52 12.58 -8.63
CA ALA A 52 -5.23 13.12 -9.06
C ALA A 52 -4.06 12.35 -8.43
N SER A 53 -4.16 12.02 -7.14
CA SER A 53 -3.17 11.20 -6.43
C SER A 53 -3.09 9.79 -7.01
N HIS A 54 -4.22 9.21 -7.39
CA HIS A 54 -4.29 7.90 -8.02
C HIS A 54 -3.68 7.91 -9.44
N ILE A 55 -4.01 8.91 -10.27
CA ILE A 55 -3.42 9.07 -11.62
C ILE A 55 -1.89 9.21 -11.51
N ARG A 56 -1.39 9.97 -10.53
CA ARG A 56 0.05 10.07 -10.26
C ARG A 56 0.69 8.73 -9.87
N LEU A 57 -0.04 7.85 -9.18
CA LEU A 57 0.44 6.49 -8.94
C LEU A 57 0.51 5.71 -10.26
N LEU A 58 -0.51 5.80 -11.12
CA LEU A 58 -0.52 5.12 -12.41
C LEU A 58 0.68 5.54 -13.27
N GLU A 59 0.93 6.85 -13.43
CA GLU A 59 2.11 7.37 -14.13
C GLU A 59 3.42 6.77 -13.58
N HIS A 60 3.52 6.69 -12.25
CA HIS A 60 4.68 6.11 -11.60
C HIS A 60 4.80 4.60 -11.86
N VAL A 61 3.68 3.87 -11.85
CA VAL A 61 3.63 2.44 -12.15
C VAL A 61 4.12 2.14 -13.56
N LEU A 62 3.68 2.90 -14.56
CA LEU A 62 4.09 2.71 -15.95
C LEU A 62 5.60 2.88 -16.15
N THR A 63 6.24 3.69 -15.30
CA THR A 63 7.69 3.89 -15.32
C THR A 63 8.44 2.85 -14.48
N ALA A 64 7.91 2.53 -13.29
CA ALA A 64 8.57 1.67 -12.32
C ALA A 64 8.48 0.18 -12.68
N PHE A 65 7.42 -0.24 -13.39
CA PHE A 65 7.18 -1.63 -13.78
C PHE A 65 7.06 -1.72 -15.31
N PRO A 66 8.20 -1.69 -16.05
CA PRO A 66 8.16 -1.70 -17.51
C PRO A 66 7.53 -2.99 -18.04
N SER A 67 6.46 -2.84 -18.83
CA SER A 67 5.71 -3.93 -19.45
C SER A 67 5.07 -3.44 -20.76
N GLU A 68 4.63 -4.36 -21.60
CA GLU A 68 3.80 -4.03 -22.77
C GLU A 68 2.34 -3.80 -22.39
N ARG A 69 1.88 -4.42 -21.30
CA ARG A 69 0.49 -4.35 -20.80
C ARG A 69 0.46 -4.46 -19.27
N TRP A 70 -0.50 -3.78 -18.66
CA TRP A 70 -0.72 -3.81 -17.22
C TRP A 70 -2.13 -4.28 -16.88
N LEU A 71 -2.23 -5.28 -16.01
CA LEU A 71 -3.47 -5.65 -15.33
C LEU A 71 -3.36 -5.21 -13.87
N LEU A 72 -3.99 -4.09 -13.54
CA LEU A 72 -3.97 -3.54 -12.19
C LEU A 72 -5.19 -4.02 -11.41
N ILE A 73 -4.93 -4.65 -10.26
CA ILE A 73 -5.98 -5.20 -9.40
C ILE A 73 -6.24 -4.23 -8.25
N GLU A 74 -7.43 -3.67 -8.19
CA GLU A 74 -7.75 -2.57 -7.27
C GLU A 74 -9.03 -2.81 -6.48
N ASP A 75 -9.18 -2.09 -5.36
CA ASP A 75 -10.45 -2.02 -4.65
C ASP A 75 -11.40 -1.01 -5.31
N ASN A 76 -12.63 -0.92 -4.78
CA ASN A 76 -13.68 -0.06 -5.35
C ASN A 76 -13.65 1.37 -4.78
N LEU A 77 -12.49 1.92 -4.42
CA LEU A 77 -12.42 3.33 -4.01
C LEU A 77 -12.94 4.23 -5.14
N SER A 78 -13.75 5.24 -4.79
CA SER A 78 -14.38 6.14 -5.77
C SER A 78 -13.39 6.84 -6.69
N ALA A 79 -12.17 7.11 -6.19
CA ALA A 79 -11.08 7.68 -6.97
C ALA A 79 -10.68 6.79 -8.16
N HIS A 80 -10.71 5.46 -8.04
CA HIS A 80 -10.23 4.54 -9.07
C HIS A 80 -11.15 4.46 -10.30
N HIS A 81 -12.42 4.85 -10.16
CA HIS A 81 -13.39 4.83 -11.25
C HIS A 81 -14.09 6.18 -11.46
N SER A 82 -13.44 7.25 -10.98
CA SER A 82 -13.90 8.62 -11.20
C SER A 82 -13.89 8.98 -12.70
N ARG A 83 -14.59 10.05 -13.07
CA ARG A 83 -14.57 10.56 -14.45
C ARG A 83 -13.15 10.92 -14.89
N ASP A 84 -12.38 11.56 -14.01
CA ASP A 84 -11.01 12.00 -14.29
C ASP A 84 -10.09 10.79 -14.50
N THR A 85 -10.19 9.76 -13.67
CA THR A 85 -9.41 8.53 -13.81
C THR A 85 -9.74 7.81 -15.12
N ARG A 86 -11.03 7.69 -15.45
CA ARG A 86 -11.46 7.09 -16.72
C ARG A 86 -10.97 7.89 -17.93
N ALA A 87 -10.98 9.22 -17.84
CA ALA A 87 -10.46 10.08 -18.91
C ALA A 87 -8.94 9.93 -19.06
N ALA A 88 -8.18 9.86 -17.96
CA ALA A 88 -6.74 9.65 -17.98
C ALA A 88 -6.36 8.30 -18.61
N LEU A 89 -7.07 7.23 -18.28
CA LEU A 89 -6.82 5.88 -18.82
C LEU A 89 -6.99 5.78 -20.34
N VAL A 90 -7.69 6.71 -20.99
CA VAL A 90 -7.76 6.76 -22.47
C VAL A 90 -6.37 6.96 -23.10
N ALA A 91 -5.45 7.62 -22.38
CA ALA A 91 -4.08 7.82 -22.83
C ALA A 91 -3.20 6.56 -22.69
N TRP A 92 -3.64 5.55 -21.93
CA TRP A 92 -2.90 4.31 -21.65
C TRP A 92 -3.77 3.09 -21.98
N PRO A 93 -4.08 2.85 -23.27
CA PRO A 93 -4.95 1.75 -23.70
C PRO A 93 -4.48 0.35 -23.30
N GLU A 94 -3.19 0.21 -22.96
CA GLU A 94 -2.56 -1.01 -22.48
C GLU A 94 -2.75 -1.28 -20.97
N VAL A 95 -3.34 -0.34 -20.23
CA VAL A 95 -3.69 -0.47 -18.83
C VAL A 95 -5.14 -0.96 -18.69
N THR A 96 -5.31 -2.10 -18.04
CA THR A 96 -6.62 -2.65 -17.67
C THR A 96 -6.78 -2.66 -16.16
N LEU A 97 -7.85 -2.04 -15.65
CA LEU A 97 -8.22 -2.12 -14.24
C LEU A 97 -9.17 -3.28 -13.99
N GLN A 98 -8.84 -4.14 -13.03
CA GLN A 98 -9.70 -5.20 -12.51
C GLN A 98 -10.06 -4.91 -11.05
N PHE A 99 -11.34 -4.65 -10.81
CA PHE A 99 -11.83 -4.42 -9.45
C PHE A 99 -12.13 -5.73 -8.72
N LEU A 100 -11.72 -5.79 -7.46
CA LEU A 100 -12.09 -6.89 -6.56
C LEU A 100 -13.56 -6.80 -6.15
N PRO A 101 -14.21 -7.92 -5.82
CA PRO A 101 -15.52 -7.89 -5.18
C PRO A 101 -15.50 -7.03 -3.91
N LYS A 102 -16.65 -6.40 -3.60
CA LYS A 102 -16.79 -5.62 -2.37
C LYS A 102 -16.47 -6.49 -1.16
N TYR A 103 -15.73 -5.93 -0.20
CA TYR A 103 -15.28 -6.60 1.03
C TYR A 103 -14.32 -7.78 0.83
N ALA A 104 -13.74 -7.96 -0.36
CA ALA A 104 -12.78 -9.03 -0.65
C ALA A 104 -11.31 -8.56 -0.60
N ALA A 105 -10.95 -7.68 0.36
CA ALA A 105 -9.57 -7.20 0.51
C ALA A 105 -8.56 -8.34 0.74
N TRP A 106 -9.01 -9.49 1.25
CA TRP A 106 -8.20 -10.70 1.39
C TRP A 106 -7.72 -11.31 0.05
N LEU A 107 -8.31 -10.92 -1.08
CA LEU A 107 -7.84 -11.25 -2.43
C LEU A 107 -6.71 -10.33 -2.92
N ASN A 108 -6.52 -9.17 -2.29
CA ASN A 108 -5.52 -8.22 -2.71
C ASN A 108 -4.14 -8.55 -2.12
N LEU A 109 -3.19 -8.95 -2.98
CA LEU A 109 -1.84 -9.33 -2.58
C LEU A 109 -0.97 -8.17 -2.07
N ILE A 110 -1.41 -6.93 -2.24
CA ILE A 110 -0.73 -5.78 -1.64
C ILE A 110 -0.98 -5.66 -0.11
N GLU A 111 -2.06 -6.24 0.41
CA GLU A 111 -2.45 -6.08 1.82
C GLU A 111 -1.42 -6.63 2.82
N PRO A 112 -0.82 -7.82 2.60
CA PRO A 112 0.29 -8.27 3.43
C PRO A 112 1.52 -7.37 3.29
N TRP A 113 1.80 -6.84 2.09
CA TRP A 113 2.91 -5.92 1.89
C TRP A 113 2.71 -4.61 2.67
N TRP A 114 1.49 -4.05 2.71
CA TRP A 114 1.19 -2.89 3.55
C TRP A 114 1.48 -3.13 5.04
N LYS A 115 1.26 -4.36 5.55
CA LYS A 115 1.64 -4.71 6.93
C LYS A 115 3.15 -4.69 7.11
N VAL A 116 3.91 -5.19 6.13
CA VAL A 116 5.38 -5.16 6.15
C VAL A 116 5.89 -3.72 6.11
N LEU A 117 5.40 -2.90 5.18
CA LEU A 117 5.79 -1.49 5.07
C LEU A 117 5.54 -0.74 6.38
N ARG A 118 4.35 -0.88 6.99
CA ARG A 118 4.05 -0.27 8.29
C ARG A 118 5.01 -0.75 9.38
N SER A 119 5.37 -2.03 9.40
CA SER A 119 6.33 -2.55 10.37
C SER A 119 7.73 -1.98 10.16
N LEU A 120 8.20 -1.88 8.92
CA LEU A 120 9.52 -1.35 8.59
C LEU A 120 9.62 0.16 8.85
N ALA A 121 8.58 0.91 8.48
CA ALA A 121 8.59 2.37 8.57
C ALA A 121 8.24 2.89 9.97
N LEU A 122 7.24 2.31 10.64
CA LEU A 122 6.56 2.95 11.77
C LEU A 122 6.78 2.28 13.12
N LYS A 123 7.12 0.98 13.15
CA LYS A 123 7.13 0.22 14.41
C LYS A 123 8.19 0.77 15.36
N GLY A 124 7.75 1.18 16.56
CA GLY A 124 8.63 1.72 17.60
C GLY A 124 9.20 3.10 17.29
N ARG A 125 8.64 3.82 16.31
CA ARG A 125 9.08 5.15 15.90
C ARG A 125 8.00 6.19 16.21
N ARG A 126 8.46 7.41 16.51
CA ARG A 126 7.66 8.61 16.67
C ARG A 126 8.19 9.65 15.69
N PHE A 127 7.28 10.39 15.07
CA PHE A 127 7.60 11.38 14.05
C PHE A 127 7.11 12.75 14.52
N GLU A 128 7.99 13.73 14.55
CA GLU A 128 7.66 15.11 14.89
C GLU A 128 7.21 15.90 13.67
N THR A 129 7.62 15.48 12.47
CA THR A 129 7.26 16.13 11.20
C THR A 129 6.83 15.15 10.12
N ILE A 130 6.07 15.64 9.13
CA ILE A 130 5.74 14.87 7.92
C ILE A 130 6.99 14.46 7.15
N ALA A 131 8.01 15.32 7.10
CA ALA A 131 9.26 15.02 6.39
C ALA A 131 9.98 13.79 6.96
N GLU A 132 9.99 13.62 8.29
CA GLU A 132 10.56 12.42 8.93
C GLU A 132 9.76 11.16 8.57
N LEU A 133 8.43 11.27 8.54
CA LEU A 133 7.55 10.17 8.14
C LEU A 133 7.78 9.78 6.66
N GLU A 134 7.89 10.76 5.77
CA GLU A 134 8.21 10.54 4.36
C GLU A 134 9.56 9.82 4.20
N ALA A 135 10.60 10.30 4.88
CA ALA A 135 11.92 9.70 4.84
C ALA A 135 11.91 8.25 5.34
N ALA A 136 11.18 7.97 6.43
CA ALA A 136 11.04 6.61 6.96
C ALA A 136 10.29 5.68 6.00
N LEU A 137 9.22 6.15 5.36
CA LEU A 137 8.50 5.38 4.34
C LEU A 137 9.38 5.08 3.13
N ARG A 138 10.13 6.07 2.64
CA ARG A 138 11.05 5.90 1.49
C ARG A 138 12.18 4.94 1.81
N SER A 139 12.77 5.05 3.00
CA SER A 139 13.79 4.10 3.47
C SER A 139 13.25 2.69 3.61
N ALA A 140 12.02 2.53 4.11
CA ALA A 140 11.36 1.24 4.23
C ALA A 140 11.07 0.60 2.86
N LEU A 141 10.63 1.39 1.88
CA LEU A 141 10.45 0.93 0.50
C LEU A 141 11.77 0.48 -0.12
N ALA A 142 12.82 1.30 -0.01
CA ALA A 142 14.14 0.97 -0.54
C ALA A 142 14.68 -0.33 0.08
N TYR A 143 14.55 -0.47 1.40
CA TYR A 143 14.92 -1.68 2.11
C TYR A 143 14.12 -2.89 1.63
N TRP A 144 12.80 -2.76 1.51
CA TRP A 144 11.94 -3.83 0.99
C TRP A 144 12.36 -4.25 -0.41
N ASN A 145 12.49 -3.30 -1.34
CA ASN A 145 12.82 -3.58 -2.74
C ASN A 145 14.20 -4.23 -2.91
N ALA A 146 15.16 -3.93 -2.03
CA ALA A 146 16.46 -4.58 -2.00
C ALA A 146 16.42 -6.04 -1.48
N HIS A 147 15.40 -6.42 -0.71
CA HIS A 147 15.24 -7.75 -0.09
C HIS A 147 13.92 -8.43 -0.50
N ARG A 148 13.34 -7.97 -1.61
CA ARG A 148 12.01 -8.39 -2.05
C ARG A 148 12.00 -9.87 -2.39
N HIS A 149 10.81 -10.45 -2.29
CA HIS A 149 10.59 -11.82 -2.69
C HIS A 149 9.16 -11.98 -3.24
N PRO A 150 8.96 -12.91 -4.19
CA PRO A 150 7.65 -13.15 -4.79
C PRO A 150 6.58 -13.54 -3.77
N TYR A 151 5.37 -13.03 -3.96
CA TYR A 151 4.19 -13.42 -3.19
C TYR A 151 3.46 -14.54 -3.94
N ARG A 152 3.64 -15.77 -3.45
CA ARG A 152 2.97 -16.94 -4.00
C ARG A 152 1.64 -17.17 -3.30
N TRP A 153 0.57 -17.23 -4.09
CA TRP A 153 -0.74 -17.62 -3.60
C TRP A 153 -0.72 -19.09 -3.16
N ARG A 154 -0.93 -19.35 -1.86
CA ARG A 154 -0.86 -20.73 -1.32
C ARG A 154 -2.16 -21.52 -1.47
N LYS A 155 -3.28 -20.87 -1.77
CA LYS A 155 -4.59 -21.54 -1.91
C LYS A 155 -4.92 -21.76 -3.38
N CYS A 156 -4.85 -23.01 -3.87
CA CYS A 156 -5.28 -23.31 -5.22
C CYS A 156 -6.75 -22.86 -5.43
N PRO A 157 -7.07 -22.02 -6.43
CA PRO A 157 -8.45 -21.67 -6.73
C PRO A 157 -9.23 -22.95 -6.99
N GLN A 158 -10.35 -23.13 -6.29
CA GLN A 158 -11.30 -24.17 -6.65
C GLN A 158 -11.87 -23.83 -8.03
N HIS A 159 -12.00 -24.83 -8.90
CA HIS A 159 -12.55 -24.67 -10.24
C HIS A 159 -13.89 -23.95 -10.15
N GLN A 160 -13.98 -22.72 -10.67
CA GLN A 160 -15.25 -22.03 -10.79
C GLN A 160 -15.92 -22.52 -12.08
N PRO A 161 -17.12 -23.12 -12.02
CA PRO A 161 -17.84 -23.47 -13.23
C PRO A 161 -18.13 -22.19 -14.03
N ALA A 162 -18.02 -22.28 -15.35
CA ALA A 162 -18.33 -21.16 -16.23
C ALA A 162 -19.76 -20.66 -15.97
N PRO A 163 -20.01 -19.33 -15.99
CA PRO A 163 -21.35 -18.81 -15.87
C PRO A 163 -22.21 -19.37 -17.01
N ALA A 164 -23.41 -19.85 -16.69
CA ALA A 164 -24.36 -20.31 -17.69
C ALA A 164 -24.67 -19.16 -18.66
N LEU A 165 -24.56 -19.42 -19.96
CA LEU A 165 -24.99 -18.46 -20.98
C LEU A 165 -26.50 -18.22 -20.83
N PRO A 166 -26.97 -16.96 -20.89
CA PRO A 166 -28.41 -16.69 -20.87
C PRO A 166 -29.07 -17.32 -22.10
N THR A 167 -30.15 -18.07 -21.86
CA THR A 167 -31.05 -18.67 -22.87
C THR A 167 -31.96 -17.63 -23.51
#